data_AF-A0A0F9DYV6-F1
#
_entry.id   AF-A0A0F9DYV6-F1
#
_cell.length_a   1.000
_cell.length_b   1.000
_cell.length_c   1.000
_cell.angle_alpha   90.00
_cell.angle_beta   90.00
_cell.angle_gamma   90.00
#
_symmetry.space_group_name_H-M   'P 1'
#
loop_
_entity.id
_entity.type
_entity.pdbx_description
1 polymer ?
#
loop_
_entity_poly.entity_id
_entity_poly.type
_entity_poly.pdbx_seq_one_letter_code
_entity_poly.pdbx_strand_id
1 'polypeptide(L)' 'MNVLEITKKYLEENGYGGLFNSERCGCYLDDLAPCGEPIGECQAGYEYKFSEDDCLDDCPFDAEFCEEKEGGHCIRENAK' A
#
# COMPACT_ATOMS: atom_id res chain seq x y z
N MET A 1 -7.47 2.06 -22.62
CA MET A 1 -8.07 1.23 -21.56
C MET A 1 -7.36 -0.10 -21.50
N ASN A 2 -6.22 -0.12 -20.80
CA ASN A 2 -5.50 -1.32 -20.42
C ASN A 2 -5.99 -1.81 -19.05
N VAL A 3 -5.55 -2.99 -18.62
CA VAL A 3 -5.96 -3.57 -17.33
C VAL A 3 -5.58 -2.65 -16.16
N LEU A 4 -4.40 -2.00 -16.20
CA LEU A 4 -3.97 -1.07 -15.15
C LEU A 4 -4.87 0.15 -15.01
N GLU A 5 -5.34 0.73 -16.11
CA GLU A 5 -6.28 1.85 -16.11
C GLU A 5 -7.63 1.45 -15.51
N ILE A 6 -8.11 0.22 -15.80
CA ILE A 6 -9.35 -0.32 -15.21
C ILE A 6 -9.16 -0.51 -13.70
N THR A 7 -8.04 -1.11 -13.29
CA THR A 7 -7.72 -1.35 -11.89
C THR A 7 -7.58 -0.03 -11.13
N LYS A 8 -6.84 0.94 -11.68
CA LYS A 8 -6.68 2.27 -11.10
C LYS A 8 -8.04 2.94 -10.87
N LYS A 9 -8.89 2.95 -11.91
CA LYS A 9 -10.23 3.52 -11.80
C LYS A 9 -11.08 2.82 -10.72
N TYR A 10 -11.05 1.50 -10.67
CA TYR A 10 -11.75 0.74 -9.62
C TYR A 10 -11.24 1.10 -8.22
N LEU A 11 -9.93 1.20 -8.05
CA LEU A 11 -9.31 1.55 -6.78
C LEU A 11 -9.73 2.96 -6.33
N GLU A 12 -9.69 3.94 -7.24
CA GLU A 12 -10.13 5.32 -7.00
C GLU A 12 -11.62 5.41 -6.65
N GLU A 13 -12.49 4.74 -7.41
CA GLU A 13 -13.95 4.75 -7.18
C GLU A 13 -14.35 4.12 -5.84
N ASN A 14 -13.52 3.22 -5.30
CA ASN A 14 -13.77 2.56 -4.01
C ASN A 14 -12.96 3.17 -2.84
N GLY A 15 -12.12 4.18 -3.09
CA GLY A 15 -11.33 4.86 -2.07
C GLY A 15 -10.13 4.07 -1.54
N TYR A 16 -9.59 3.14 -2.34
CA TYR A 16 -8.34 2.44 -2.04
C TYR A 16 -7.13 3.33 -2.32
N GLY A 17 -6.03 3.14 -1.59
CA GLY A 17 -4.78 3.88 -1.79
C GLY A 17 -3.82 3.23 -2.80
N GLY A 18 -4.04 1.95 -3.12
CA GLY A 18 -3.22 1.22 -4.07
C GLY A 18 -3.39 -0.29 -3.97
N LEU A 19 -2.33 -1.02 -4.32
CA LEU A 19 -2.28 -2.48 -4.21
C LEU A 19 -1.17 -2.92 -3.27
N PHE A 20 -1.37 -4.04 -2.59
CA PHE A 20 -0.34 -4.71 -1.80
C PHE A 20 -0.39 -6.23 -2.01
N ASN A 21 0.66 -6.95 -1.60
CA ASN A 21 0.66 -8.40 -1.57
C ASN A 21 1.23 -8.95 -0.25
N SER A 22 1.15 -10.27 -0.07
CA SER A 22 1.68 -10.99 1.10
C SER A 22 3.21 -10.96 1.18
N GLU A 23 3.91 -10.68 0.08
CA GLU A 23 5.37 -10.56 0.02
C GLU A 23 5.89 -9.16 0.38
N ARG A 24 5.06 -8.36 1.06
CA ARG A 24 5.39 -6.98 1.50
C ARG A 24 5.65 -6.00 0.36
N CYS A 25 5.21 -6.30 -0.85
CA CYS A 25 5.14 -5.33 -1.92
C CYS A 25 3.89 -4.46 -1.75
N GLY A 26 4.04 -3.16 -1.91
CA GLY A 26 2.96 -2.19 -1.90
C GLY A 26 3.23 -1.11 -2.94
N CYS A 27 2.25 -0.82 -3.79
CA CYS A 27 2.34 0.26 -4.77
C CYS A 27 1.14 1.20 -4.61
N TYR A 28 1.37 2.48 -4.85
CA TYR A 28 0.38 3.54 -4.70
C TYR A 28 -0.43 3.73 -5.98
N LEU A 29 -1.58 4.38 -5.88
CA LEU A 29 -2.38 4.79 -7.03
C LEU A 29 -1.60 5.69 -8.03
N ASP A 30 -0.68 6.51 -7.52
CA ASP A 30 0.16 7.39 -8.34
C ASP A 30 1.19 6.61 -9.18
N ASP A 31 1.69 5.50 -8.64
CA ASP A 31 2.67 4.62 -9.29
C ASP A 31 2.23 3.17 -9.16
N LEU A 32 1.18 2.81 -9.91
CA LEU A 32 0.48 1.52 -9.79
C LEU A 32 1.18 0.46 -10.65
N ALA A 33 1.58 -0.64 -10.01
CA ALA A 33 2.29 -1.78 -10.61
C ALA A 33 3.63 -1.43 -11.34
N PRO A 34 4.58 -0.72 -10.68
CA PRO A 34 5.89 -0.40 -11.27
C PRO A 34 6.76 -1.65 -11.43
N CYS A 35 6.43 -2.73 -10.70
CA CYS A 35 7.08 -4.03 -10.84
C CYS A 35 6.86 -4.67 -12.21
N GLY A 36 5.82 -4.27 -12.96
CA GLY A 36 5.47 -4.87 -14.25
C GLY A 36 4.93 -6.30 -14.17
N GLU A 37 4.78 -6.84 -12.96
CA GLU A 37 4.25 -8.18 -12.72
C GLU A 37 2.72 -8.22 -12.83
N PRO A 38 2.13 -9.38 -13.17
CA PRO A 38 0.69 -9.54 -13.17
C PRO A 38 0.10 -9.27 -11.78
N ILE A 39 -0.89 -8.38 -11.70
CA ILE A 39 -1.63 -8.04 -10.48
C ILE A 39 -2.54 -9.15 -9.94
N GLY A 40 -2.37 -10.40 -10.38
CA GLY A 40 -3.23 -11.54 -10.02
C GLY A 40 -3.17 -11.90 -8.53
N GLU A 41 -2.02 -11.67 -7.88
CA GLU A 41 -1.82 -11.91 -6.45
C GLU A 41 -1.84 -10.60 -5.63
N CYS A 42 -2.07 -9.47 -6.29
CA CYS A 42 -2.17 -8.17 -5.65
C CYS A 42 -3.60 -7.93 -5.12
N GLN A 43 -3.69 -7.43 -3.90
CA GLN A 43 -4.94 -7.09 -3.24
C GLN A 43 -5.09 -5.58 -3.11
N ALA A 44 -6.32 -5.08 -3.20
CA ALA A 44 -6.62 -3.68 -2.95
C ALA A 44 -6.42 -3.33 -1.47
N GLY A 45 -5.72 -2.24 -1.20
CA GLY A 45 -5.52 -1.75 0.17
C GLY A 45 -5.72 -0.25 0.28
N TYR A 46 -5.94 0.19 1.51
CA TYR A 46 -6.08 1.59 1.90
C TYR A 46 -4.72 2.17 2.29
N GLU A 47 -4.55 3.47 2.05
CA GLU A 47 -3.38 4.21 2.53
C GLU A 47 -3.44 4.34 4.05
N TYR A 48 -2.46 3.75 4.73
CA TYR A 48 -2.23 3.89 6.15
C TYR A 48 -1.08 4.88 6.36
N LYS A 49 -1.39 5.98 7.03
CA LYS A 49 -0.39 6.96 7.47
C LYS A 49 -0.09 6.68 8.92
N PHE A 50 1.17 6.40 9.22
CA PHE A 50 1.61 6.22 10.59
C PHE A 50 2.46 7.42 11.00
N SER A 51 2.22 7.90 12.21
CA SER A 51 3.02 8.93 12.84
C SER A 51 4.13 8.31 13.68
N GLU A 52 5.06 9.14 14.15
CA GLU A 52 6.12 8.75 15.09
C GLU A 52 5.56 8.13 16.39
N ASP A 53 4.29 8.37 16.71
CA ASP A 53 3.59 7.81 17.87
C ASP A 53 2.91 6.46 17.57
N ASP A 54 2.69 6.09 16.29
CA ASP A 54 2.08 4.82 15.89
C ASP A 54 3.09 3.66 15.88
N CYS A 55 4.39 3.93 15.99
CA CYS A 55 5.45 2.91 16.00
C CYS A 55 5.63 2.20 17.36
N LEU A 56 4.53 1.96 18.09
CA LEU A 56 4.55 1.20 19.34
C LEU A 56 4.55 -0.31 19.08
N ASP A 57 5.24 -1.04 19.96
CA ASP A 57 5.60 -2.48 20.13
C ASP A 57 4.90 -3.60 19.29
N ASP A 58 3.75 -3.35 18.67
CA ASP A 58 3.00 -4.28 17.81
C ASP A 58 3.01 -3.82 16.33
N CYS A 59 4.13 -3.27 15.89
CA CYS A 59 4.35 -2.91 14.49
C CYS A 59 4.51 -4.20 13.67
N PRO A 60 3.62 -4.51 12.69
CA PRO A 60 3.71 -5.73 11.90
C PRO A 60 4.78 -5.67 10.80
N PHE A 61 5.66 -4.66 10.83
CA PHE A 61 6.80 -4.49 9.93
C PHE A 61 8.09 -4.50 10.75
N ASP A 62 9.09 -5.23 10.25
CA ASP A 62 10.43 -5.24 10.82
C ASP A 62 10.94 -3.81 11.02
N ALA A 63 11.59 -3.58 12.16
CA ALA A 63 12.01 -2.27 12.66
C ALA A 63 12.85 -1.43 11.67
N GLU A 64 13.36 -2.03 10.58
CA GLU A 64 14.12 -1.37 9.51
C GLU A 64 13.36 -0.23 8.80
N PHE A 65 12.02 -0.26 8.74
CA PHE A 65 11.26 0.81 8.07
C PHE A 65 10.98 2.04 8.98
N CYS A 66 11.19 1.90 10.29
CA CYS A 66 10.98 2.98 11.28
C CYS A 66 12.28 3.72 11.63
N GLU A 67 13.42 3.38 11.03
CA GLU A 67 14.71 4.04 11.32
C GLU A 67 14.83 5.43 10.67
N GLU A 68 14.00 5.75 9.68
CA GLU A 68 13.83 7.12 9.19
C GLU A 68 12.70 7.78 10.00
N LYS A 69 13.08 8.64 10.95
CA LYS A 69 12.18 9.39 11.84
C LYS A 69 11.37 10.48 11.13
N GLU A 70 10.74 10.13 10.03
CA GLU A 70 9.75 10.93 9.32
C GLU A 70 8.63 9.96 9.00
N GLY A 71 7.45 10.13 9.62
CA GLY A 71 6.33 9.20 9.48
C GLY A 71 6.10 8.76 8.03
N GLY A 72 5.76 7.48 7.85
CA GLY A 72 5.62 6.87 6.52
C GLY A 72 4.18 6.65 6.09
N HIS A 73 4.04 6.21 4.84
CA HIS A 73 2.77 5.76 4.28
C HIS A 73 2.95 4.31 3.81
N CYS A 74 1.90 3.49 3.85
CA CYS A 74 1.87 2.16 3.23
C CYS A 74 0.44 1.75 2.84
N ILE A 75 0.28 0.73 1.99
CA ILE A 75 -1.02 0.22 1.53
C ILE A 75 -1.39 -1.08 2.27
N ARG A 76 -2.55 -1.17 2.92
CA ARG A 76 -3.00 -2.36 3.70
C ARG A 76 -4.52 -2.61 3.68
N GLU A 77 -4.92 -3.84 4.00
CA GLU A 77 -6.35 -4.27 3.99
C GLU A 77 -7.26 -3.53 4.99
N ASN A 78 -6.76 -3.10 6.16
CA ASN A 78 -7.60 -2.67 7.29
C ASN A 78 -7.35 -1.23 7.80
N ALA A 79 -7.03 -0.27 6.92
CA ALA A 79 -6.83 1.13 7.33
C ALA A 79 -8.14 1.97 7.36
N LYS A 80 -9.22 1.43 7.94
CA LYS A 80 -10.54 2.10 7.98
C LYS A 80 -10.94 2.52 9.38
#